data_AF-X0ZH66-F1
#
_entry.id   AF-X0ZH66-F1
#
_cell.length_a   1.000
_cell.length_b   1.000
_cell.length_c   1.000
_cell.angle_alpha   90.00
_cell.angle_beta   90.00
_cell.angle_gamma   90.00
#
_symmetry.space_group_name_H-M   'P 1'
#
loop_
_entity.id
_entity.type
_entity.pdbx_description
1 polymer ?
#
loop_
_entity_poly.entity_id
_entity_poly.type
_entity_poly.pdbx_seq_one_letter_code
_entity_poly.pdbx_strand_id
1 'polypeptide(L)' 'VELKNELPNDWIQQVKKDVPNEDTPYLLWDHDDKSEVELLSHPEITKKMITYNRELKKLCDNEYLPNISQK' A
#
# COMPACT_ATOMS: atom_id res chain seq x y z
N VAL A 1 11.92 4.01 -12.15
CA VAL A 1 11.31 2.71 -12.50
C VAL A 1 9.86 2.99 -12.80
N GLU A 2 9.39 2.71 -14.00
CA GLU A 2 7.98 2.92 -14.34
C GLU A 2 7.16 1.84 -13.62
N LEU A 3 6.35 2.25 -12.64
CA LEU A 3 5.49 1.34 -11.89
C LEU A 3 4.25 1.09 -12.76
N LYS A 4 4.10 -0.14 -13.27
CA LYS A 4 2.90 -0.53 -14.01
C LYS A 4 1.70 -0.48 -13.08
N ASN A 5 0.68 0.29 -13.46
CA ASN A 5 -0.59 0.38 -12.73
C ASN A 5 -1.48 -0.83 -13.03
N GLU A 6 -0.98 -2.05 -12.81
CA GLU A 6 -1.69 -3.29 -13.09
C GLU A 6 -1.49 -4.23 -11.92
N LEU A 7 -2.57 -4.86 -11.46
CA LEU A 7 -2.49 -5.92 -10.47
C LEU A 7 -1.66 -7.10 -11.02
N PRO A 8 -0.93 -7.82 -10.16
CA PRO A 8 -0.27 -9.05 -10.57
C PRO A 8 -1.26 -10.05 -11.20
N ASN A 9 -0.86 -10.70 -12.28
CA ASN A 9 -1.71 -11.67 -12.98
C ASN A 9 -2.28 -12.76 -12.05
N ASP A 10 -1.50 -13.23 -11.09
CA ASP A 10 -1.96 -14.25 -10.14
C ASP A 10 -3.15 -13.76 -9.30
N TRP A 11 -3.16 -12.48 -8.93
CA TRP A 11 -4.24 -11.87 -8.17
C TRP A 11 -5.48 -11.67 -9.06
N ILE A 12 -5.28 -11.25 -10.31
CA ILE A 12 -6.34 -11.14 -11.31
C ILE A 12 -7.04 -12.49 -11.49
N GLN A 13 -6.28 -13.58 -11.61
CA GLN A 13 -6.84 -14.92 -11.76
C GLN A 13 -7.60 -15.39 -10.52
N GLN A 14 -7.09 -15.07 -9.32
CA GLN A 14 -7.77 -15.40 -8.08
C GLN A 14 -9.11 -14.67 -7.94
N VAL A 15 -9.15 -13.36 -8.21
CA VAL A 15 -10.38 -12.57 -8.15
C VAL A 15 -11.40 -13.07 -9.19
N LYS A 16 -10.98 -13.36 -10.43
CA LYS A 16 -11.86 -13.94 -11.45
C LYS A 16 -12.48 -15.27 -11.05
N LYS A 17 -11.76 -16.08 -10.26
CA LYS A 17 -12.26 -17.36 -9.76
C LYS A 17 -13.30 -17.15 -8.65
N ASP A 18 -13.07 -16.19 -7.76
CA ASP A 18 -13.89 -15.97 -6.57
C ASP A 18 -15.14 -15.14 -6.88
N VAL A 19 -15.06 -14.20 -7.84
CA VAL A 19 -16.15 -13.30 -8.26
C VAL A 19 -16.28 -13.24 -9.80
N PRO A 20 -16.72 -14.33 -10.47
CA PRO A 20 -16.70 -14.45 -11.93
C PRO A 20 -17.64 -13.50 -12.69
N ASN A 21 -18.57 -12.85 -11.97
CA ASN A 21 -19.56 -11.93 -12.54
C ASN A 21 -19.19 -10.46 -12.37
N GLU A 22 -18.08 -10.14 -11.69
CA GLU A 22 -17.64 -8.77 -11.49
C GLU A 22 -16.49 -8.42 -12.46
N ASP A 23 -16.70 -7.40 -13.27
CA ASP A 23 -15.61 -6.71 -13.97
C ASP A 23 -14.98 -5.69 -13.02
N THR A 24 -14.29 -6.20 -12.00
CA THR A 24 -13.52 -5.34 -11.08
C THR A 24 -12.32 -4.73 -11.81
N PRO A 25 -11.96 -3.46 -11.53
CA PRO A 25 -10.79 -2.83 -12.13
C PRO A 25 -9.52 -3.55 -11.65
N TYR A 26 -8.67 -3.97 -12.60
CA TYR A 26 -7.39 -4.64 -12.33
C TYR A 26 -6.22 -3.66 -12.18
N LEU A 27 -6.50 -2.41 -11.79
CA LEU A 27 -5.50 -1.38 -11.56
C LEU A 27 -5.08 -1.41 -10.08
N LEU A 28 -3.82 -1.08 -9.81
CA LEU A 28 -3.30 -0.99 -8.44
C LEU A 28 -3.73 0.31 -7.74
N TRP A 29 -3.94 1.37 -8.52
CA TRP A 29 -4.36 2.69 -8.06
C TRP A 29 -5.23 3.35 -9.11
N ASP A 30 -6.13 4.24 -8.69
CA ASP A 30 -6.94 5.03 -9.62
C ASP A 30 -6.22 6.35 -10.03
N HIS A 31 -6.93 7.26 -10.68
CA HIS A 31 -6.31 8.47 -11.22
C HIS A 31 -5.84 9.43 -10.12
N ASP A 32 -6.51 9.44 -8.97
CA ASP A 32 -6.20 10.35 -7.86
C ASP A 32 -4.97 9.85 -7.10
N ASP A 33 -4.87 8.53 -6.93
CA ASP A 33 -3.78 7.85 -6.24
C ASP A 33 -2.46 7.82 -7.06
N LYS A 34 -2.52 7.98 -8.38
CA LYS A 34 -1.33 7.93 -9.25
C LYS A 34 -0.28 8.97 -8.85
N SER A 35 -0.72 10.19 -8.54
CA SER A 35 0.17 11.29 -8.19
C SER A 35 0.94 11.00 -6.90
N GLU A 36 0.30 10.38 -5.92
CA GLU A 36 0.91 9.97 -4.66
C GLU A 36 1.92 8.84 -4.85
N VAL A 37 1.59 7.85 -5.67
CA VAL A 37 2.50 6.76 -6.03
C VAL A 37 3.73 7.28 -6.80
N GLU A 38 3.54 8.24 -7.70
CA GLU A 38 4.65 8.90 -8.41
C GLU A 38 5.55 9.70 -7.45
N LEU A 39 5.00 10.32 -6.40
CA LEU A 39 5.80 10.99 -5.38
C LEU A 39 6.75 10.02 -4.65
N LEU A 40 6.34 8.75 -4.49
CA LEU A 40 7.18 7.69 -3.91
C LEU A 40 8.31 7.23 -4.85
N SER A 41 8.30 7.61 -6.12
CA SER A 41 9.44 7.38 -7.01
C SER A 41 10.66 8.23 -6.63
N HIS A 42 10.47 9.31 -5.85
CA HIS A 42 11.55 10.15 -5.34
C HIS A 42 12.15 9.57 -4.06
N PRO A 43 13.45 9.18 -4.05
CA PRO A 43 14.07 8.53 -2.90
C PRO A 43 14.01 9.33 -1.59
N GLU A 44 14.08 10.66 -1.68
CA GLU A 44 14.00 11.53 -0.51
C GLU A 44 12.62 11.53 0.14
N ILE A 45 11.55 11.56 -0.67
CA ILE A 45 10.17 11.54 -0.19
C ILE A 45 9.88 10.18 0.44
N THR A 46 10.25 9.10 -0.26
CA THR A 46 10.12 7.73 0.25
C THR A 46 10.83 7.54 1.58
N LYS A 47 12.05 8.06 1.72
CA LYS A 47 12.80 8.00 2.98
C LYS A 47 12.08 8.75 4.11
N LYS A 48 11.54 9.94 3.84
CA LYS A 48 10.76 10.71 4.83
C LYS A 48 9.51 9.95 5.26
N MET A 49 8.77 9.40 4.31
CA MET A 49 7.52 8.67 4.56
C MET A 49 7.75 7.37 5.36
N ILE A 50 8.83 6.63 5.05
CA ILE A 50 9.25 5.46 5.85
C ILE A 50 9.63 5.88 7.27
N THR A 51 10.35 6.99 7.42
CA THR A 51 10.79 7.49 8.74
C THR A 51 9.58 7.88 9.59
N TYR A 52 8.67 8.67 9.02
CA TYR A 52 7.44 9.08 9.67
C TYR A 52 6.60 7.88 10.14
N ASN A 53 6.36 6.90 9.26
CA ASN A 53 5.59 5.70 9.62
C ASN A 53 6.28 4.89 10.73
N ARG A 54 7.62 4.83 10.74
CA ARG A 54 8.37 4.15 11.80
C ARG A 54 8.22 4.87 13.14
N GLU A 55 8.22 6.20 13.14
CA GLU A 55 8.01 7.00 14.34
C GLU A 55 6.58 6.87 14.85
N LEU A 56 5.60 6.93 13.96
CA LEU A 56 4.19 6.73 14.29
C LEU A 56 3.95 5.35 14.89
N LYS A 57 4.53 4.30 14.30
CA LYS A 57 4.46 2.95 14.87
C LYS A 57 5.04 2.89 16.27
N LYS A 58 6.23 3.48 16.50
CA LYS A 58 6.83 3.53 17.84
C LYS A 58 5.92 4.26 18.85
N LEU A 59 5.30 5.36 18.43
CA LEU A 59 4.35 6.10 19.27
C LEU A 59 3.16 5.22 19.64
N CYS A 60 2.55 4.55 18.65
CA CYS A 60 1.45 3.63 18.89
C CYS A 60 1.86 2.48 19.82
N ASP A 61 2.99 1.83 19.55
CA ASP A 61 3.48 0.67 20.32
C ASP A 61 3.80 1.04 21.78
N ASN A 62 4.28 2.27 22.04
CA ASN A 62 4.71 2.70 23.38
C ASN A 62 3.62 3.42 24.18
N GLU A 63 2.79 4.25 23.54
CA GLU A 63 1.84 5.12 24.23
C GLU A 63 0.39 4.66 24.15
N TYR A 64 -0.02 4.09 23.01
CA TYR A 64 -1.45 3.84 22.74
C TYR A 64 -1.83 2.35 22.81
N LEU A 65 -0.92 1.45 22.44
CA LEU A 65 -1.12 0.01 22.40
C LEU A 65 -0.06 -0.80 23.18
N PRO A 66 0.45 -0.33 24.33
CA PRO A 66 1.56 -1.00 25.03
C PRO A 66 1.23 -2.45 25.44
N ASN A 67 -0.04 -2.74 25.71
CA ASN A 67 -0.49 -4.06 26.16
C ASN A 67 -0.68 -5.09 25.03
N ILE A 68 -0.59 -4.66 23.76
CA ILE A 68 -0.70 -5.57 22.61
C ILE A 68 0.67 -6.15 22.22
N SER A 69 1.76 -5.42 22.45
CA SER A 69 3.11 -5.88 22.10
C SER A 69 3.76 -6.80 23.14
N GLN A 70 3.19 -6.92 24.36
CA GLN A 70 3.73 -7.71 25.48
C GLN A 70 3.29 -9.20 25.50
N LYS A 71 2.97 -9.80 24.35
CA LYS A 71 2.65 -11.24 24.26
C LYS A 71 3.82 -12.08 23.77
#